data_AF-A0A7W0S552-F1
#
_entry.id   AF-A0A7W0S552-F1
#
_cell.length_a   1.000
_cell.length_b   1.000
_cell.length_c   1.000
_cell.angle_alpha   90.00
_cell.angle_beta   90.00
_cell.angle_gamma   90.00
#
_symmetry.space_group_name_H-M   'P 1'
#
loop_
_entity.id
_entity.type
_entity.pdbx_description
1 polymer ?
#
loop_
_entity_poly.entity_id
_entity_poly.type
_entity_poly.pdbx_seq_one_letter_code
_entity_poly.pdbx_strand_id
1 'polypeptide(L)'
;MEQRVSSPSPALWEGSAAALSPTLRRLGGRFVRKWDGAWSALHSDSSDRFSQTAGSARELIIQLLAHLAPDWVFTKEEIAWHGDNGKVTRRMRIRRILTGTQSGKAEEWVEKIADILCAMHDFFVAEYHDRGETIRFSEADLASALMSTGAMLEFLIGRYSGRETS
;
A
#
# COMPACT_ATOMS: atom_id res chain seq x y z
N MET A 1 -30.62 13.22 -12.00
CA MET A 1 -30.28 14.01 -10.80
C MET A 1 -29.00 13.40 -10.25
N GLU A 2 -27.85 13.84 -10.76
CA GLU A 2 -26.54 13.32 -10.36
C GLU A 2 -26.20 13.92 -9.00
N GLN A 3 -26.17 13.08 -7.97
CA GLN A 3 -25.62 13.47 -6.67
C GLN A 3 -24.11 13.69 -6.85
N ARG A 4 -23.68 14.95 -6.84
CA ARG A 4 -22.25 15.27 -6.68
C ARG A 4 -21.83 14.74 -5.31
N VAL A 5 -21.06 13.66 -5.30
CA VAL A 5 -20.37 13.20 -4.10
C VAL A 5 -19.45 14.34 -3.70
N SER A 6 -19.77 14.98 -2.57
CA SER A 6 -18.95 16.08 -2.04
C SER A 6 -17.58 15.50 -1.72
N SER A 7 -16.51 16.08 -2.30
CA SER A 7 -15.15 15.68 -1.97
C SER A 7 -14.94 15.76 -0.46
N PRO A 8 -14.22 14.81 0.16
CA PRO A 8 -13.97 14.85 1.60
C PRO A 8 -13.27 16.17 1.97
N SER A 9 -13.52 16.67 3.18
CA SER A 9 -12.89 17.90 3.64
C SER A 9 -11.36 17.71 3.80
N PRO A 10 -10.54 18.75 3.54
CA PRO A 10 -9.09 18.69 3.73
C PRO A 10 -8.66 18.20 5.13
N ALA A 11 -9.43 18.53 6.17
CA ALA A 11 -9.20 18.07 7.54
C ALA A 11 -9.26 16.54 7.69
N LEU A 12 -10.07 15.86 6.86
CA LEU A 12 -10.21 14.41 6.88
C LEU A 12 -8.98 13.73 6.25
N TRP A 13 -8.37 14.37 5.25
CA TRP A 13 -7.13 13.92 4.61
C TRP A 13 -5.94 14.09 5.53
N GLU A 14 -5.82 15.25 6.18
CA GLU A 14 -4.76 15.53 7.17
C GLU A 14 -4.80 14.54 8.34
N GLY A 15 -6.00 14.26 8.87
CA GLY A 15 -6.16 13.26 9.93
C GLY A 15 -5.72 11.86 9.50
N SER A 16 -6.02 11.47 8.26
CA SER A 16 -5.63 10.17 7.71
C SER A 16 -4.13 10.06 7.45
N ALA A 17 -3.49 11.12 6.96
CA ALA A 17 -2.04 11.19 6.81
C ALA A 17 -1.33 11.07 8.16
N ALA A 18 -1.87 11.71 9.20
CA ALA A 18 -1.29 11.66 10.54
C ALA A 18 -1.42 10.28 11.21
N ALA A 19 -2.49 9.54 10.94
CA ALA A 19 -2.81 8.29 11.64
C ALA A 19 -1.79 7.15 11.42
N LEU A 20 -1.33 6.94 10.18
CA LEU A 20 -0.40 5.85 9.86
C LEU A 20 1.06 6.16 10.28
N SER A 21 1.42 7.43 10.40
CA SER A 21 2.79 7.89 10.63
C SER A 21 3.47 7.32 11.89
N PRO A 22 2.82 7.26 13.08
CA PRO A 22 3.39 6.61 14.26
C PRO A 22 3.73 5.13 14.02
N THR A 23 2.87 4.42 13.29
CA THR A 23 3.05 3.00 12.98
C THR A 23 4.24 2.79 12.04
N LEU A 24 4.36 3.60 10.98
CA LEU A 24 5.52 3.56 10.07
C LEU A 24 6.83 3.98 10.74
N ARG A 25 6.77 4.93 11.68
CA ARG A 25 7.96 5.41 12.40
C ARG A 25 8.66 4.29 13.15
N ARG A 26 7.93 3.32 13.70
CA ARG A 26 8.49 2.13 14.36
C ARG A 26 9.32 1.25 13.42
N LEU A 27 8.97 1.22 12.13
CA LEU A 27 9.67 0.44 11.10
C LEU A 27 10.83 1.22 10.43
N GLY A 28 10.86 2.54 10.65
CA GLY A 28 11.95 3.42 10.27
C GLY A 28 11.52 4.62 9.44
N GLY A 29 12.26 5.73 9.57
CA GLY A 29 11.91 7.02 8.97
C GLY A 29 11.80 7.03 7.44
N ARG A 30 12.35 6.03 6.73
CA ARG A 30 12.21 5.91 5.27
C ARG A 30 10.75 5.72 4.84
N PHE A 31 9.95 4.99 5.62
CA PHE A 31 8.55 4.75 5.31
C PHE A 31 7.69 5.99 5.53
N VAL A 32 7.95 6.69 6.64
CA VAL A 32 7.31 7.98 6.93
C VAL A 32 7.56 8.97 5.80
N ARG A 33 8.80 9.08 5.31
CA ARG A 33 9.12 9.95 4.17
C ARG A 33 8.33 9.61 2.89
N LYS A 34 8.05 8.34 2.63
CA LYS A 34 7.25 7.94 1.46
C LYS A 34 5.77 8.24 1.65
N TRP A 35 5.25 8.03 2.85
CA TRP A 35 3.88 8.35 3.20
C TRP A 35 3.62 9.86 3.16
N ASP A 36 4.44 10.63 3.88
CA ASP A 36 4.37 12.10 3.90
C ASP A 36 4.63 12.68 2.51
N GLY A 37 5.56 12.09 1.76
CA GLY A 37 5.84 12.48 0.38
C GLY A 37 4.64 12.29 -0.55
N ALA A 38 3.86 11.22 -0.38
CA ALA A 38 2.65 11.01 -1.17
C ALA A 38 1.59 12.08 -0.87
N TRP A 39 1.33 12.37 0.41
CA TRP A 39 0.38 13.40 0.79
C TRP A 39 0.84 14.82 0.45
N SER A 40 2.13 15.11 0.61
CA SER A 40 2.69 16.42 0.26
C SER A 40 2.67 16.64 -1.25
N ALA A 41 2.92 15.60 -2.06
CA ALA A 41 2.82 15.68 -3.50
C ALA A 41 1.37 15.97 -3.92
N LEU A 42 0.40 15.25 -3.36
CA LEU A 42 -1.01 15.38 -3.74
C LEU A 42 -1.53 16.82 -3.63
N HIS A 43 -1.14 17.52 -2.57
CA HIS A 43 -1.55 18.90 -2.29
C HIS A 43 -0.59 19.97 -2.85
N SER A 44 0.40 19.56 -3.65
CA SER A 44 1.32 20.52 -4.27
C SER A 44 0.70 21.18 -5.50
N ASP A 45 1.24 22.34 -5.89
CA ASP A 45 0.92 23.02 -7.13
C ASP A 45 1.67 22.44 -8.34
N SER A 46 2.38 21.33 -8.16
CA SER A 46 3.19 20.74 -9.23
C SER A 46 2.31 20.10 -10.31
N SER A 47 2.69 20.26 -11.58
CA SER A 47 1.98 19.65 -12.71
C SER A 47 2.07 18.13 -12.72
N ASP A 48 3.06 17.54 -12.05
CA ASP A 48 3.27 16.10 -11.94
C ASP A 48 2.82 15.52 -10.59
N ARG A 49 2.07 16.29 -9.78
CA ARG A 49 1.67 15.94 -8.42
C ARG A 49 1.01 14.56 -8.27
N PHE A 50 0.16 14.17 -9.21
CA PHE A 50 -0.53 12.86 -9.16
C PHE A 50 0.45 11.72 -9.44
N SER A 51 1.34 11.87 -10.41
CA SER A 51 2.41 10.90 -10.67
C SER A 51 3.36 10.81 -9.46
N GLN A 52 3.77 11.93 -8.87
CA GLN A 52 4.61 11.92 -7.66
C GLN A 52 3.93 11.26 -6.46
N THR A 53 2.62 11.50 -6.30
CA THR A 53 1.79 10.86 -5.27
C THR A 53 1.76 9.35 -5.45
N ALA A 54 1.39 8.91 -6.65
CA ALA A 54 1.30 7.49 -7.00
C ALA A 54 2.66 6.78 -6.92
N GLY A 55 3.72 7.46 -7.37
CA GLY A 55 5.10 6.97 -7.26
C GLY A 55 5.55 6.78 -5.81
N SER A 56 5.18 7.70 -4.92
CA SER A 56 5.50 7.58 -3.49
C SER A 56 4.70 6.48 -2.81
N ALA A 57 3.40 6.36 -3.13
CA ALA A 57 2.51 5.35 -2.58
C ALA A 57 2.91 3.93 -3.01
N ARG A 58 3.18 3.70 -4.30
CA ARG A 58 3.61 2.38 -4.80
C ARG A 58 4.91 1.92 -4.15
N GLU A 59 5.85 2.86 -3.99
CA GLU A 59 7.16 2.58 -3.41
C GLU A 59 7.04 2.23 -1.93
N LEU A 60 6.17 2.93 -1.20
CA LEU A 60 5.83 2.58 0.18
C LEU A 60 5.32 1.14 0.28
N ILE A 61 4.36 0.74 -0.56
CA ILE A 61 3.82 -0.63 -0.57
C ILE A 61 4.94 -1.65 -0.79
N ILE A 62 5.74 -1.50 -1.86
CA ILE A 62 6.80 -2.46 -2.19
C ILE A 62 7.83 -2.55 -1.05
N GLN A 63 8.35 -1.41 -0.58
CA GLN A 63 9.40 -1.40 0.43
C GLN A 63 8.88 -1.95 1.76
N LEU A 64 7.63 -1.67 2.12
CA LEU A 64 7.05 -2.18 3.36
C LEU A 64 6.88 -3.70 3.28
N LEU A 65 6.31 -4.23 2.19
CA LEU A 65 6.18 -5.67 2.01
C LEU A 65 7.53 -6.39 2.04
N ALA A 66 8.55 -5.81 1.39
CA ALA A 66 9.91 -6.36 1.39
C ALA A 66 10.57 -6.29 2.77
N HIS A 67 10.21 -5.30 3.60
CA HIS A 67 10.71 -5.20 4.97
C HIS A 67 10.05 -6.21 5.92
N LEU A 68 8.73 -6.39 5.82
CA LEU A 68 7.97 -7.29 6.69
C LEU A 68 8.14 -8.77 6.29
N ALA A 69 8.34 -9.06 5.00
CA ALA A 69 8.62 -10.41 4.50
C ALA A 69 9.76 -10.35 3.49
N PRO A 70 11.03 -10.24 3.94
CA PRO A 70 12.20 -10.15 3.06
C PRO A 70 12.49 -11.47 2.35
N ASP A 71 13.21 -11.43 1.23
CA ASP A 71 13.35 -12.57 0.30
C ASP A 71 13.89 -13.84 0.98
N TRP A 72 14.78 -13.67 1.96
CA TRP A 72 15.41 -14.76 2.69
C TRP A 72 14.44 -15.59 3.55
N VAL A 73 13.21 -15.11 3.79
CA VAL A 73 12.20 -15.93 4.50
C VAL A 73 11.58 -16.99 3.59
N PHE A 74 11.73 -16.89 2.27
CA PHE A 74 11.13 -17.82 1.30
C PHE A 74 12.14 -18.87 0.87
N THR A 75 11.72 -20.14 0.85
CA THR A 75 12.57 -21.22 0.34
C THR A 75 12.62 -21.20 -1.19
N LYS A 76 13.61 -21.87 -1.78
CA LYS A 76 13.72 -22.00 -3.24
C LYS A 76 12.52 -22.74 -3.82
N GLU A 77 12.01 -23.73 -3.09
CA GLU A 77 10.85 -24.54 -3.46
C GLU A 77 9.59 -23.67 -3.49
N GLU A 78 9.37 -22.83 -2.46
CA GLU A 78 8.25 -21.89 -2.43
C GLU A 78 8.30 -20.89 -3.60
N ILE A 79 9.49 -20.38 -3.91
CA ILE A 79 9.70 -19.46 -5.05
C ILE A 79 9.49 -20.18 -6.38
N ALA A 80 9.90 -21.45 -6.51
CA ALA A 80 9.70 -22.22 -7.73
C ALA A 80 8.22 -22.52 -7.98
N TRP A 81 7.42 -22.73 -6.94
CA TRP A 81 6.01 -23.09 -7.07
C TRP A 81 5.05 -21.89 -7.14
N HIS A 82 5.37 -20.80 -6.45
CA HIS A 82 4.47 -19.65 -6.29
C HIS A 82 5.08 -18.32 -6.71
N GLY A 83 6.37 -18.30 -7.03
CA GLY A 83 7.06 -17.13 -7.53
C GLY A 83 6.69 -16.82 -8.98
N ASP A 84 7.12 -15.65 -9.42
CA ASP A 84 7.05 -15.25 -10.82
C ASP A 84 8.48 -15.06 -11.35
N ASN A 85 8.83 -15.76 -12.42
CA ASN A 85 10.17 -15.74 -13.01
C ASN A 85 11.30 -15.96 -11.99
N GLY A 86 11.09 -16.88 -11.03
CA GLY A 86 12.04 -17.19 -9.98
C GLY A 86 12.22 -16.10 -8.91
N LYS A 87 11.26 -15.17 -8.78
CA LYS A 87 11.28 -14.08 -7.80
C LYS A 87 10.07 -14.14 -6.87
N VAL A 88 10.28 -13.67 -5.63
CA VAL A 88 9.22 -13.53 -4.63
C VAL A 88 8.21 -12.48 -5.10
N THR A 89 6.94 -12.85 -5.18
CA THR A 89 5.86 -11.94 -5.60
C THR A 89 5.31 -11.13 -4.42
N ARG A 90 4.61 -10.03 -4.73
CA ARG A 90 3.84 -9.24 -3.73
C ARG A 90 2.83 -10.13 -2.99
N ARG A 91 2.11 -10.98 -3.72
CA ARG A 91 1.14 -11.93 -3.16
C ARG A 91 1.80 -12.88 -2.17
N MET A 92 2.97 -13.45 -2.50
CA MET A 92 3.72 -14.31 -1.57
C MET A 92 4.08 -13.58 -0.27
N ARG A 93 4.51 -12.32 -0.35
CA ARG A 93 4.80 -11.49 0.84
C ARG A 93 3.57 -11.25 1.69
N ILE A 94 2.46 -10.84 1.08
CA ILE A 94 1.20 -10.58 1.79
C ILE A 94 0.69 -11.85 2.47
N ARG A 95 0.70 -12.99 1.76
CA ARG A 95 0.41 -14.30 2.35
C ARG A 95 1.31 -14.52 3.55
N ARG A 96 2.63 -14.47 3.41
CA ARG A 96 3.56 -14.71 4.53
C ARG A 96 3.29 -13.81 5.74
N ILE A 97 3.01 -12.52 5.50
CA ILE A 97 2.68 -11.54 6.55
C ILE A 97 1.38 -11.89 7.28
N LEU A 98 0.42 -12.56 6.63
CA LEU A 98 -0.89 -12.87 7.22
C LEU A 98 -1.03 -14.32 7.72
N THR A 99 -0.48 -15.32 7.01
CA THR A 99 -0.73 -16.75 7.27
C THR A 99 -0.03 -17.30 8.51
N GLY A 100 1.08 -16.70 8.98
CA GLY A 100 1.73 -17.07 10.25
C GLY A 100 0.89 -16.82 11.52
N THR A 101 -0.44 -16.66 11.41
CA THR A 101 -1.38 -16.59 12.54
C THR A 101 -2.58 -17.52 12.45
N GLN A 102 -2.87 -18.20 11.33
CA GLN A 102 -4.13 -18.94 11.17
C GLN A 102 -3.97 -20.24 10.38
N SER A 103 -4.52 -21.32 10.94
CA SER A 103 -4.79 -22.59 10.26
C SER A 103 -5.82 -22.38 9.14
N GLY A 104 -5.82 -23.26 8.12
CA GLY A 104 -6.42 -23.09 6.78
C GLY A 104 -7.86 -22.61 6.59
N LYS A 105 -8.59 -22.21 7.64
CA LYS A 105 -9.91 -21.57 7.54
C LYS A 105 -9.87 -20.10 7.09
N ALA A 106 -8.71 -19.45 7.12
CA ALA A 106 -8.57 -18.04 6.74
C ALA A 106 -7.88 -17.81 5.39
N GLU A 107 -7.59 -18.88 4.63
CA GLU A 107 -6.81 -18.77 3.39
C GLU A 107 -7.51 -17.92 2.33
N GLU A 108 -8.82 -18.11 2.13
CA GLU A 108 -9.60 -17.29 1.19
C GLU A 108 -9.58 -15.81 1.56
N TRP A 109 -9.68 -15.50 2.86
CA TRP A 109 -9.63 -14.11 3.33
C TRP A 109 -8.23 -13.50 3.11
N VAL A 110 -7.17 -14.26 3.35
CA VAL A 110 -5.78 -13.82 3.04
C VAL A 110 -5.61 -13.52 1.56
N GLU A 111 -6.14 -14.37 0.67
CA GLU A 111 -6.07 -14.13 -0.77
C GLU A 111 -6.80 -12.86 -1.17
N LYS A 112 -7.99 -12.59 -0.62
CA LYS A 112 -8.73 -11.34 -0.91
C LYS A 112 -7.96 -10.11 -0.47
N ILE A 113 -7.30 -10.14 0.69
CA ILE A 113 -6.43 -9.02 1.12
C ILE A 113 -5.24 -8.86 0.19
N ALA A 114 -4.65 -9.97 -0.28
CA ALA A 114 -3.57 -9.92 -1.25
C ALA A 114 -4.01 -9.34 -2.60
N ASP A 115 -5.21 -9.70 -3.08
CA ASP A 115 -5.81 -9.14 -4.29
C ASP A 115 -5.99 -7.63 -4.17
N ILE A 116 -6.58 -7.16 -3.06
CA ILE A 116 -6.84 -5.73 -2.85
C ILE A 116 -5.53 -4.93 -2.84
N LEU A 117 -4.52 -5.38 -2.09
CA LEU A 117 -3.23 -4.69 -2.03
C LEU A 117 -2.47 -4.73 -3.36
N CYS A 118 -2.55 -5.84 -4.11
CA CYS A 118 -1.99 -5.90 -5.46
C CYS A 118 -2.69 -4.91 -6.39
N ALA A 119 -4.03 -4.85 -6.33
CA ALA A 119 -4.82 -3.92 -7.13
C ALA A 119 -4.54 -2.45 -6.77
N MET A 120 -4.38 -2.12 -5.49
CA MET A 120 -3.98 -0.77 -5.06
C MET A 120 -2.60 -0.38 -5.60
N HIS A 121 -1.64 -1.30 -5.52
CA HIS A 121 -0.33 -1.06 -6.14
C HIS A 121 -0.45 -0.86 -7.66
N ASP A 122 -1.19 -1.72 -8.35
CA ASP A 122 -1.33 -1.67 -9.81
C ASP A 122 -2.07 -0.39 -10.25
N PHE A 123 -3.02 0.08 -9.45
CA PHE A 123 -3.64 1.40 -9.59
C PHE A 123 -2.59 2.52 -9.54
N PHE A 124 -1.72 2.55 -8.52
CA PHE A 124 -0.67 3.56 -8.45
C PHE A 124 0.40 3.42 -9.55
N VAL A 125 0.67 2.20 -10.03
CA VAL A 125 1.55 2.02 -11.19
C VAL A 125 0.93 2.61 -12.44
N ALA A 126 -0.36 2.37 -12.68
CA ALA A 126 -1.07 2.92 -13.82
C ALA A 126 -1.06 4.45 -13.78
N GLU A 127 -1.34 5.05 -12.62
CA GLU A 127 -1.33 6.50 -12.44
C GLU A 127 0.08 7.10 -12.57
N TYR A 128 1.09 6.43 -12.01
CA TYR A 128 2.49 6.88 -12.12
C TYR A 128 2.97 6.95 -13.57
N HIS A 129 2.53 6.00 -14.40
CA HIS A 129 2.91 5.90 -15.81
C HIS A 129 1.97 6.62 -16.76
N ASP A 130 0.88 7.22 -16.28
CA ASP A 130 0.00 7.99 -17.15
C ASP A 130 0.74 9.25 -17.64
N ARG A 131 0.95 9.31 -18.95
CA ARG A 131 1.53 10.46 -19.65
C ARG A 131 0.46 11.25 -20.40
N GLY A 132 -0.82 10.88 -20.24
CA GLY A 132 -1.93 11.45 -20.97
C GLY A 132 -2.23 12.90 -20.54
N GLU A 133 -2.69 13.71 -21.49
CA GLU A 133 -3.22 15.05 -21.24
C GLU A 133 -4.58 15.02 -20.51
N THR A 134 -5.21 13.84 -20.42
CA THR A 134 -6.51 13.65 -19.77
C THR A 134 -6.34 13.14 -18.36
N ILE A 135 -6.64 13.99 -17.36
CA ILE A 135 -6.73 13.59 -15.96
C ILE A 135 -7.81 12.51 -15.81
N ARG A 136 -7.41 11.26 -15.54
CA ARG A 136 -8.34 10.12 -15.37
C ARG A 136 -8.96 10.07 -13.98
N PHE A 137 -8.23 10.53 -12.97
CA PHE A 137 -8.63 10.47 -11.57
C PHE A 137 -8.54 11.86 -10.94
N SER A 138 -9.54 12.19 -10.12
CA SER A 138 -9.54 13.41 -9.35
C SER A 138 -8.58 13.32 -8.16
N GLU A 139 -8.22 14.46 -7.59
CA GLU A 139 -7.49 14.53 -6.32
C GLU A 139 -8.20 13.73 -5.20
N ALA A 140 -9.54 13.75 -5.19
CA ALA A 140 -10.34 13.00 -4.23
C ALA A 140 -10.23 11.48 -4.42
N ASP A 141 -10.08 11.01 -5.67
CA ASP A 141 -9.87 9.58 -5.96
C ASP A 141 -8.50 9.13 -5.46
N LEU A 142 -7.44 9.91 -5.72
CA LEU A 142 -6.10 9.63 -5.20
C LEU A 142 -6.06 9.70 -3.67
N ALA A 143 -6.70 10.70 -3.06
CA ALA A 143 -6.81 10.79 -1.60
C ALA A 143 -7.50 9.55 -1.02
N SER A 144 -8.59 9.10 -1.64
CA SER A 144 -9.33 7.90 -1.22
C SER A 144 -8.49 6.63 -1.36
N ALA A 145 -7.72 6.52 -2.45
CA ALA A 145 -6.77 5.42 -2.64
C ALA A 145 -5.66 5.44 -1.59
N LEU A 146 -5.11 6.62 -1.25
CA LEU A 146 -4.13 6.77 -0.18
C LEU A 146 -4.69 6.37 1.17
N MET A 147 -5.88 6.85 1.55
CA MET A 147 -6.53 6.49 2.83
C MET A 147 -6.74 4.98 2.93
N SER A 148 -7.28 4.38 1.88
CA SER A 148 -7.54 2.93 1.82
C SER A 148 -6.24 2.12 1.90
N THR A 149 -5.20 2.59 1.20
CA THR A 149 -3.86 2.00 1.29
C THR A 149 -3.33 2.11 2.71
N GLY A 150 -3.45 3.29 3.33
CA GLY A 150 -2.93 3.53 4.67
C GLY A 150 -3.55 2.60 5.70
N ALA A 151 -4.87 2.44 5.66
CA ALA A 151 -5.60 1.50 6.51
C ALA A 151 -5.15 0.04 6.29
N MET A 152 -4.94 -0.37 5.04
CA MET A 152 -4.45 -1.72 4.73
C MET A 152 -3.01 -1.95 5.21
N LEU A 153 -2.13 -0.95 5.08
CA LEU A 153 -0.77 -1.05 5.58
C LEU A 153 -0.73 -1.09 7.11
N GLU A 154 -1.54 -0.26 7.79
CA GLU A 154 -1.67 -0.30 9.24
C GLU A 154 -2.12 -1.69 9.71
N PHE A 155 -3.14 -2.25 9.04
CA PHE A 155 -3.62 -3.59 9.30
C PHE A 155 -2.52 -4.66 9.17
N LEU A 156 -1.75 -4.64 8.06
CA LEU A 156 -0.63 -5.57 7.86
C LEU A 156 0.43 -5.46 8.96
N ILE A 157 0.81 -4.23 9.31
CA ILE A 157 1.84 -3.99 10.33
C ILE A 157 1.35 -4.48 11.70
N GLY A 158 0.09 -4.22 12.06
CA GLY A 158 -0.52 -4.72 13.29
C GLY A 158 -0.48 -6.25 13.38
N ARG A 159 -0.76 -6.94 12.26
CA ARG A 159 -0.69 -8.41 12.20
C ARG A 159 0.73 -8.95 12.26
N TYR A 160 1.71 -8.22 11.73
CA TYR A 160 3.12 -8.60 11.82
C TYR A 160 3.67 -8.47 13.24
N SER A 161 3.49 -7.29 13.87
CA SER A 161 4.05 -7.00 15.20
C SER A 161 3.54 -7.93 16.30
N GLY A 162 2.30 -8.42 16.19
CA GLY A 162 1.76 -9.40 17.14
C GLY A 162 2.52 -10.74 17.17
N ARG A 163 3.37 -11.03 16.17
CA ARG A 163 4.19 -12.24 16.10
C ARG A 163 5.52 -12.13 16.84
N GLU A 164 6.11 -10.95 16.93
CA GLU A 164 7.42 -10.81 17.60
C GLU A 164 7.30 -10.92 19.14
N THR A 165 6.08 -10.79 19.67
CA THR A 165 5.80 -10.82 21.12
C THR A 165 5.20 -12.14 21.61
N SER A 166 5.02 -13.15 20.74
CA SER A 166 4.45 -14.47 21.07
C SER A 166 5.49 -15.57 20.91
#